data_AF-A0A0T9SYL2-F1
#
_entry.id   AF-A0A0T9SYL2-F1
#
_cell.length_a   1.000
_cell.length_b   1.000
_cell.length_c   1.000
_cell.angle_alpha   90.00
_cell.angle_beta   90.00
_cell.angle_gamma   90.00
#
_symmetry.space_group_name_H-M   'P 1'
#
loop_
_entity.id
_entity.type
_entity.pdbx_description
1 polymer ?
#
loop_
_entity_poly.entity_id
_entity_poly.type
_entity_poly.pdbx_seq_one_letter_code
_entity_poly.pdbx_strand_id
1 'polypeptide(L)'
;MPGYRYRITIEPLTDRKGAAIDKAPVTFEAENHDEILSIIERLQAREDLDFGKEKTAAFALGLKLFSETMMENRKHPLFASLGTSFKDFMFQLKKGPTHNQHEGSK
;
A
#
# COMPACT_ATOMS: atom_id res chain seq x y z
N MET A 1 -17.97 5.40 7.89
CA MET A 1 -18.45 4.14 7.27
C MET A 1 -17.75 3.00 7.99
N PRO A 2 -18.38 1.84 8.21
CA PRO A 2 -17.65 0.70 8.75
C PRO A 2 -16.51 0.32 7.80
N GLY A 3 -15.30 0.14 8.34
CA GLY A 3 -14.14 -0.27 7.55
C GLY A 3 -14.09 -1.78 7.30
N TYR A 4 -13.20 -2.18 6.41
CA TYR A 4 -12.82 -3.58 6.19
C TYR A 4 -11.85 -4.01 7.29
N ARG A 5 -12.01 -5.22 7.83
CA ARG A 5 -11.13 -5.76 8.86
C ARG A 5 -10.27 -6.90 8.32
N TYR A 6 -9.00 -6.82 8.64
CA TYR A 6 -7.99 -7.78 8.20
C TYR A 6 -7.24 -8.33 9.40
N ARG A 7 -6.96 -9.64 9.37
CA ARG A 7 -5.95 -10.26 10.21
C ARG A 7 -4.66 -10.38 9.41
N ILE A 8 -3.57 -9.88 9.96
CA ILE A 8 -2.26 -9.84 9.31
C ILE A 8 -1.28 -10.63 10.17
N THR A 9 -0.54 -11.53 9.53
CA THR A 9 0.51 -12.33 10.16
C THR A 9 1.82 -12.09 9.43
N ILE A 10 2.87 -11.75 10.18
CA ILE A 10 4.24 -11.62 9.69
C ILE A 10 5.03 -12.79 10.22
N GLU A 11 5.40 -13.71 9.32
CA GLU A 11 6.21 -14.89 9.62
C GLU A 11 7.66 -14.65 9.19
N PRO A 12 8.64 -14.79 10.09
CA PRO A 12 10.03 -14.57 9.76
C PRO A 12 10.60 -15.78 9.03
N LEU A 13 11.15 -15.56 7.84
CA LEU A 13 11.72 -16.64 7.01
C LEU A 13 13.24 -16.73 7.15
N THR A 14 13.96 -15.69 6.70
CA THR A 14 15.43 -15.68 6.71
C THR A 14 15.99 -14.31 7.08
N ASP A 15 17.20 -14.32 7.65
CA ASP A 15 17.98 -13.11 7.92
C ASP A 15 18.71 -12.61 6.66
N ARG A 16 19.52 -11.54 6.82
CA ARG A 16 20.30 -10.96 5.71
C ARG A 16 21.35 -11.90 5.12
N LYS A 17 21.71 -12.98 5.82
CA LYS A 17 22.67 -14.00 5.39
C LYS A 17 21.97 -15.25 4.82
N GLY A 18 20.63 -15.26 4.78
CA GLY A 18 19.83 -16.40 4.34
C GLY A 18 19.62 -17.48 5.40
N ALA A 19 20.03 -17.24 6.65
CA ALA A 19 19.81 -18.18 7.74
C ALA A 19 18.36 -18.08 8.24
N ALA A 20 17.74 -19.20 8.61
CA ALA A 20 16.39 -19.20 9.15
C ALA A 20 16.31 -18.35 10.44
N ILE A 21 15.24 -17.55 10.57
CA ILE A 21 15.00 -16.76 11.78
C ILE A 21 14.14 -17.57 12.74
N ASP A 22 14.69 -17.88 13.92
CA ASP A 22 13.95 -18.51 15.01
C ASP A 22 13.23 -17.44 15.86
N LYS A 23 12.11 -16.93 15.32
CA LYS A 23 11.20 -16.02 16.05
C LYS A 23 9.76 -16.40 15.76
N ALA A 24 8.90 -16.26 16.77
CA ALA A 24 7.47 -16.46 16.59
C ALA A 24 6.88 -15.42 15.62
N PRO A 25 5.90 -15.81 14.77
CA PRO A 25 5.16 -14.85 13.96
C PRO A 25 4.43 -13.81 14.82
N VAL A 26 4.29 -12.59 14.29
CA VAL A 26 3.45 -11.55 14.89
C VAL A 26 2.12 -11.53 14.16
N THR A 27 1.01 -11.58 14.90
CA THR A 27 -0.34 -11.47 14.34
C THR A 27 -1.08 -10.29 14.98
N PHE A 28 -1.76 -9.49 14.16
CA PHE A 28 -2.59 -8.37 14.60
C PHE A 28 -3.80 -8.18 13.69
N GLU A 29 -4.77 -7.40 14.16
CA GLU A 29 -5.93 -6.99 13.36
C GLU A 29 -5.83 -5.50 13.01
N ALA A 30 -6.22 -5.15 11.79
CA ALA A 30 -6.26 -3.78 11.31
C ALA A 30 -7.60 -3.52 10.62
N GLU A 31 -8.17 -2.34 10.89
CA GLU A 31 -9.29 -1.82 10.12
C GLU A 31 -8.76 -0.91 9.01
N ASN A 32 -9.40 -0.91 7.85
CA ASN A 32 -9.06 -0.01 6.75
C ASN A 32 -10.32 0.46 6.03
N HIS A 33 -10.34 1.72 5.62
CA HIS A 33 -11.50 2.26 4.89
C HIS A 33 -11.64 1.69 3.46
N ASP A 34 -10.53 1.28 2.83
CA ASP A 34 -10.56 0.69 1.51
C ASP A 34 -10.37 -0.82 1.56
N GLU A 35 -10.91 -1.54 0.58
CA GLU A 35 -10.72 -2.98 0.44
C GLU A 35 -9.31 -3.27 -0.11
N ILE A 36 -8.42 -3.77 0.73
CA ILE A 36 -6.99 -3.95 0.44
C ILE A 36 -6.75 -4.98 -0.67
N LEU A 37 -7.51 -6.07 -0.74
CA LEU A 37 -7.27 -7.13 -1.73
C LEU A 37 -7.56 -6.63 -3.16
N SER A 38 -8.67 -5.93 -3.35
CA SER A 38 -9.04 -5.26 -4.59
C SER A 38 -8.02 -4.21 -5.00
N ILE A 39 -7.39 -3.53 -4.04
CA ILE A 39 -6.31 -2.58 -4.32
C ILE A 39 -5.06 -3.33 -4.82
N ILE A 40 -4.69 -4.44 -4.19
CA ILE A 40 -3.57 -5.28 -4.64
C ILE A 40 -3.82 -5.71 -6.09
N GLU A 41 -5.00 -6.25 -6.40
CA GLU A 41 -5.36 -6.69 -7.75
C GLU A 41 -5.27 -5.55 -8.77
N ARG A 42 -5.85 -4.37 -8.45
CA ARG A 42 -5.81 -3.19 -9.33
C ARG A 42 -4.40 -2.69 -9.58
N LEU A 43 -3.54 -2.68 -8.56
CA LEU A 43 -2.16 -2.24 -8.74
C LEU A 43 -1.31 -3.30 -9.46
N GLN A 44 -1.56 -4.59 -9.26
CA GLN A 44 -0.85 -5.66 -9.99
C GLN A 44 -1.22 -5.68 -11.48
N ALA A 45 -2.40 -5.19 -11.84
CA ALA A 45 -2.83 -5.01 -13.23
C ALA A 45 -2.21 -3.77 -13.92
N ARG A 46 -1.47 -2.92 -13.19
CA ARG A 46 -0.84 -1.73 -13.75
C ARG A 46 0.56 -2.01 -14.25
N GLU A 47 0.72 -1.97 -15.57
CA GLU A 47 2.01 -2.14 -16.24
C GLU A 47 2.99 -1.00 -15.94
N ASP A 48 2.50 0.21 -15.69
CA ASP A 48 3.33 1.40 -15.48
C ASP A 48 4.07 1.41 -14.13
N LEU A 49 3.68 0.56 -13.18
CA LEU A 49 4.38 0.43 -11.90
C LEU A 49 5.64 -0.44 -12.02
N ASP A 50 5.61 -1.49 -12.85
CA ASP A 50 6.73 -2.40 -13.12
C ASP A 50 7.51 -2.93 -11.88
N PHE A 51 6.85 -3.04 -10.72
CA PHE A 51 7.49 -3.58 -9.51
C PHE A 51 7.51 -5.12 -9.47
N GLY A 52 6.69 -5.78 -10.29
CA GLY A 52 6.39 -7.20 -10.21
C GLY A 52 5.37 -7.54 -9.12
N LYS A 53 4.68 -8.68 -9.26
CA LYS A 53 3.48 -9.03 -8.47
C LYS A 53 3.69 -8.95 -6.95
N GLU A 54 4.75 -9.57 -6.43
CA GLU A 54 5.02 -9.63 -4.99
C GLU A 54 5.32 -8.26 -4.40
N LYS A 55 6.17 -7.46 -5.07
CA LYS A 55 6.50 -6.11 -4.60
C LYS A 55 5.29 -5.19 -4.67
N THR A 56 4.45 -5.32 -5.69
CA THR A 56 3.21 -4.55 -5.79
C THR A 56 2.22 -4.89 -4.69
N ALA A 57 2.07 -6.16 -4.33
CA ALA A 57 1.23 -6.58 -3.20
C ALA A 57 1.74 -6.02 -1.88
N ALA A 58 3.04 -6.15 -1.61
CA ALA A 58 3.68 -5.59 -0.42
C ALA A 58 3.55 -4.05 -0.36
N PHE A 59 3.72 -3.38 -1.50
CA PHE A 59 3.55 -1.92 -1.62
C PHE A 59 2.11 -1.49 -1.31
N ALA A 60 1.11 -2.14 -1.91
CA ALA A 60 -0.29 -1.86 -1.66
C ALA A 60 -0.67 -2.05 -0.19
N LEU A 61 -0.31 -3.21 0.40
CA LEU A 61 -0.58 -3.52 1.80
C LEU A 61 0.08 -2.49 2.72
N GLY A 62 1.38 -2.26 2.54
CA GLY A 62 2.15 -1.32 3.36
C GLY A 62 1.60 0.10 3.27
N LEU A 63 1.30 0.58 2.06
CA LEU A 63 0.72 1.89 1.84
C LEU A 63 -0.63 2.04 2.55
N LYS A 64 -1.49 1.01 2.47
CA LYS A 64 -2.82 1.05 3.07
C LYS A 64 -2.78 1.05 4.59
N LEU A 65 -1.97 0.20 5.20
CA LEU A 65 -1.77 0.19 6.65
C LEU A 65 -1.17 1.51 7.14
N PHE A 66 -0.12 2.00 6.48
CA PHE A 66 0.52 3.26 6.83
C PHE A 66 -0.43 4.46 6.70
N SER A 67 -1.15 4.54 5.57
CA SER A 67 -2.06 5.66 5.30
C SER A 67 -3.18 5.76 6.33
N GLU A 68 -3.69 4.62 6.80
CA GLU A 68 -4.75 4.58 7.81
C GLU A 68 -4.24 5.10 9.15
N THR A 69 -3.11 4.57 9.64
CA THR A 69 -2.48 5.06 10.87
C THR A 69 -2.17 6.55 10.79
N MET A 70 -1.68 7.03 9.64
CA MET A 70 -1.42 8.44 9.41
C MET A 70 -2.70 9.29 9.47
N MET A 71 -3.81 8.82 8.91
CA MET A 71 -5.08 9.54 8.91
C MET A 71 -5.72 9.60 10.30
N GLU A 72 -5.74 8.49 11.03
CA GLU A 72 -6.24 8.42 12.40
C GLU A 72 -5.44 9.34 13.33
N ASN A 73 -4.13 9.45 13.09
CA ASN A 73 -3.20 10.22 13.91
C ASN A 73 -2.75 11.52 13.22
N ARG A 74 -3.54 12.08 12.29
CA ARG A 74 -3.14 13.22 11.44
C ARG A 74 -2.64 14.48 12.15
N LYS A 75 -2.95 14.63 13.45
CA LYS A 75 -2.49 15.75 14.30
C LYS A 75 -1.15 15.49 14.98
N HIS A 76 -0.64 14.26 14.91
CA HIS A 76 0.62 13.88 15.53
C HIS A 76 1.80 14.57 14.81
N PRO A 77 2.78 15.15 15.54
CA PRO A 77 3.89 15.89 14.95
C PRO A 77 4.66 15.13 13.87
N LEU A 78 4.77 13.80 14.02
CA LEU A 78 5.42 12.92 13.03
C LEU A 78 4.77 12.95 11.64
N PHE A 79 3.46 13.20 11.55
CA PHE A 79 2.72 13.22 10.29
C PHE A 79 2.45 14.64 9.76
N ALA A 80 2.63 15.67 10.61
CA ALA A 80 2.28 17.05 10.28
C ALA A 80 3.01 17.56 9.02
N SER A 81 4.30 17.27 8.89
CA SER A 81 5.10 17.66 7.72
C SER A 81 4.91 16.76 6.50
N LEU A 82 4.45 15.52 6.70
CA LEU A 82 4.30 14.53 5.63
C LEU A 82 2.96 14.68 4.88
N GLY A 83 1.95 15.29 5.51
CA GLY A 83 0.58 15.32 5.01
C GLY A 83 0.42 15.84 3.57
N THR A 84 1.07 16.94 3.21
CA THR A 84 0.98 17.51 1.86
C THR A 84 1.65 16.60 0.82
N SER A 85 2.92 16.25 1.04
CA SER A 85 3.67 15.39 0.13
C SER A 85 3.01 14.01 -0.04
N PHE A 86 2.42 13.47 1.02
CA PHE A 86 1.68 12.20 0.94
C PHE A 86 0.41 12.32 0.10
N LYS A 87 -0.33 13.43 0.20
CA LYS A 87 -1.50 13.66 -0.66
C LYS A 87 -1.10 13.74 -2.13
N ASP A 88 -0.01 14.45 -2.45
CA ASP A 88 0.48 14.57 -3.82
C ASP A 88 0.92 13.19 -4.37
N PHE A 89 1.63 12.41 -3.55
CA PHE A 89 1.96 11.03 -3.88
C PHE A 89 0.72 10.18 -4.17
N MET A 90 -0.29 10.22 -3.29
CA MET A 90 -1.54 9.48 -3.47
C MET A 90 -2.30 9.93 -4.72
N PHE A 91 -2.26 11.21 -5.05
CA PHE A 91 -2.87 11.74 -6.27
C PHE A 91 -2.19 11.17 -7.51
N GLN A 92 -0.85 11.19 -7.58
CA GLN A 92 -0.12 10.60 -8.71
C GLN A 92 -0.35 9.09 -8.81
N LEU A 93 -0.34 8.39 -7.67
CA LEU A 93 -0.63 6.96 -7.66
C LEU A 93 -2.03 6.68 -8.20
N LYS A 94 -3.05 7.43 -7.79
CA LYS A 94 -4.44 7.23 -8.26
C LYS A 94 -4.66 7.63 -9.72
N LYS A 95 -3.88 8.58 -10.25
CA LYS A 95 -3.99 9.03 -11.65
C LYS A 95 -3.73 7.88 -12.64
N GLY A 96 -2.90 6.92 -12.27
CA GLY A 96 -2.54 5.83 -13.17
C GLY A 96 -1.59 6.28 -14.29
N PRO A 97 -1.31 5.41 -15.27
CA PRO A 97 -0.66 5.84 -16.50
C PRO A 97 -1.55 6.93 -17.12
N THR A 98 -0.96 8.07 -17.45
CA THR A 98 -1.65 9.13 -18.20
C THR A 98 -2.31 8.50 -19.41
N HIS A 99 -3.65 8.52 -19.46
CA HIS A 99 -4.36 8.24 -20.69
C HIS A 99 -4.01 9.37 -21.67
N ASN A 100 -2.91 9.20 -22.41
CA ASN A 100 -2.67 9.94 -23.63
C ASN A 100 -3.78 9.50 -24.58
N GLN A 101 -4.86 10.27 -24.60
CA GLN A 101 -5.74 10.30 -25.76
C GLN A 101 -4.91 10.88 -26.91
N HIS A 102 -4.29 10.02 -27.71
CA HIS A 102 -3.85 10.39 -29.05
C HIS A 102 -4.76 9.70 -30.07
N GLU A 103 -5.65 10.55 -30.60
CA GLU A 103 -5.96 10.72 -32.02
C GLU A 103 -6.39 9.51 -32.86
N GLY A 104 -7.62 9.62 -33.37
CA GLY A 104 -8.14 8.77 -34.44
C GLY A 104 -9.50 9.21 -34.95
N SER A 105 -9.69 10.49 -35.25
CA SER A 105 -10.80 10.92 -36.13
C SER A 105 -10.25 11.90 -37.16
N LYS A 106 -9.77 11.33 -38.27
CA LYS A 106 -9.97 11.92 -39.59
C LYS A 106 -11.12 11.18 -40.24
#